data_AF-A0AA39KE27-F1
#
_entry.id   AF-A0AA39KE27-F1
#
_cell.length_a   1.000
_cell.length_b   1.000
_cell.length_c   1.000
_cell.angle_alpha   90.00
_cell.angle_beta   90.00
_cell.angle_gamma   90.00
#
_symmetry.space_group_name_H-M   'P 1'
#
loop_
_entity.id
_entity.type
_entity.pdbx_description
1 polymer ?
#
loop_
_entity_poly.entity_id
_entity_poly.type
_entity_poly.pdbx_seq_one_letter_code
_entity_poly.pdbx_strand_id
1 'polypeptide(L)'
;MTWKRNSDWIELLRDDENPKRPDEDLWENWAWEISTWYWKLYNYTELAAYQLLYRVQGRYIPRLWGTVRLRITSESTPLHPITDFVQGFALEYIPGICMEKLIPGVDISRQEAERISNQVLEGLRATEAENCVLHNDIHVGNVGPAGG
;
A
#
# COMPACT_ATOMS: atom_id res chain seq x y z
N MET A 1 21.49 -29.99 3.12
CA MET A 1 20.74 -29.08 4.01
C MET A 1 19.37 -28.86 3.38
N THR A 2 18.37 -29.58 3.87
CA THR A 2 17.03 -29.65 3.27
C THR A 2 16.15 -28.59 3.93
N TRP A 3 15.82 -27.54 3.19
CA TRP A 3 14.86 -26.52 3.62
C TRP A 3 13.45 -27.14 3.67
N LYS A 4 13.01 -27.62 4.83
CA LYS A 4 11.57 -27.80 5.07
C LYS A 4 11.00 -26.40 5.31
N ARG A 5 10.47 -25.78 4.26
CA ARG A 5 9.65 -24.57 4.38
C ARG A 5 8.43 -24.96 5.23
N ASN A 6 8.46 -24.63 6.52
CA ASN A 6 7.31 -24.80 7.42
C ASN A 6 6.30 -23.71 7.05
N SER A 7 5.46 -23.99 6.04
CA SER A 7 4.31 -23.16 5.65
C SER A 7 3.46 -22.76 6.85
N ASP A 8 3.37 -23.64 7.84
CA ASP A 8 2.56 -23.46 9.03
C ASP A 8 3.06 -22.29 9.89
N TRP A 9 4.37 -22.01 9.90
CA TRP A 9 4.93 -20.94 10.73
C TRP A 9 4.48 -19.56 10.25
N ILE A 10 4.32 -19.35 8.94
CA ILE A 10 3.86 -18.06 8.42
C ILE A 10 2.43 -17.77 8.91
N GLU A 11 1.54 -18.77 8.86
CA GLU A 11 0.16 -18.64 9.36
C GLU A 11 0.11 -18.46 10.88
N LEU A 12 1.01 -19.11 11.62
CA LEU A 12 1.10 -18.96 13.07
C LEU A 12 1.65 -17.59 13.49
N LEU A 13 2.56 -17.00 12.72
CA LEU A 13 3.16 -15.69 12.97
C LEU A 13 2.24 -14.52 12.62
N ARG A 14 1.15 -14.77 11.90
CA ARG A 14 0.14 -13.77 11.54
C ARG A 14 -0.78 -13.39 12.70
N ASP A 15 -0.99 -14.33 13.62
CA ASP A 15 -1.91 -14.20 14.75
C ASP A 15 -1.11 -14.17 16.06
N ASP A 16 -0.99 -12.97 16.63
CA ASP A 16 -0.22 -12.74 17.85
C ASP A 16 -0.81 -13.43 19.08
N GLU A 17 -2.08 -13.83 19.03
CA GLU A 17 -2.76 -14.55 20.11
C GLU A 17 -2.76 -16.07 19.91
N ASN A 18 -2.18 -16.57 18.81
CA ASN A 18 -2.23 -17.99 18.51
C ASN A 18 -1.40 -18.80 19.53
N PRO A 19 -2.00 -19.73 20.29
CA PRO A 19 -1.29 -20.49 21.31
C PRO A 19 -0.24 -21.46 20.74
N LYS A 20 -0.23 -21.66 19.42
CA LYS A 20 0.79 -22.44 18.71
C LYS A 20 1.91 -21.57 18.11
N ARG A 21 1.86 -20.24 18.29
CA ARG A 21 2.93 -19.33 17.87
C ARG A 21 4.24 -19.76 18.54
N PRO A 22 5.33 -19.98 17.77
CA PRO A 22 6.61 -20.35 18.34
C PRO A 22 7.13 -19.28 19.31
N ASP A 23 7.81 -19.69 20.36
CA ASP A 23 8.50 -18.77 21.29
C ASP A 23 9.47 -17.86 20.52
N GLU A 24 9.50 -16.57 20.86
CA GLU A 24 10.34 -15.55 20.23
C GLU A 24 11.84 -15.89 20.32
N ASP A 25 12.26 -16.62 21.35
CA ASP A 25 13.63 -17.11 21.51
C ASP A 25 14.03 -18.14 20.42
N LEU A 26 13.05 -18.75 19.74
CA LEU A 26 13.26 -19.70 18.65
C LEU A 26 13.21 -19.04 17.26
N TRP A 27 13.05 -17.73 17.21
CA TRP A 27 12.85 -17.03 15.95
C TRP A 27 14.16 -16.74 15.25
N GLU A 28 14.23 -17.15 13.98
CA GLU A 28 15.25 -16.68 13.05
C GLU A 28 14.90 -15.27 12.54
N ASN A 29 15.86 -14.57 11.94
CA ASN A 29 15.68 -13.20 11.44
C ASN A 29 14.48 -13.04 10.50
N TRP A 30 14.18 -14.04 9.67
CA TRP A 30 13.03 -14.00 8.76
C TRP A 30 11.68 -14.07 9.50
N ALA A 31 11.60 -14.76 10.65
CA ALA A 31 10.37 -14.87 11.43
C ALA A 31 10.09 -13.54 12.16
N TRP A 32 11.14 -12.92 12.71
CA TRP A 32 11.09 -11.55 13.24
C TRP A 32 10.62 -10.56 12.19
N GLU A 33 11.16 -10.66 10.98
CA GLU A 33 10.78 -9.82 9.86
C GLU A 33 9.30 -10.01 9.50
N ILE A 34 8.83 -11.25 9.29
CA ILE A 34 7.43 -11.55 8.97
C ILE A 34 6.45 -11.07 10.05
N SER A 35 6.73 -11.32 11.33
CA SER A 35 5.85 -10.87 12.42
C SER A 35 5.82 -9.35 12.52
N THR A 36 6.97 -8.68 12.40
CA THR A 36 7.03 -7.23 12.34
C THR A 36 6.19 -6.70 11.18
N TRP A 37 6.23 -7.36 10.02
CA TRP A 37 5.41 -6.98 8.86
C TRP A 37 3.91 -7.13 9.11
N TYR A 38 3.47 -8.25 9.69
CA TYR A 38 2.05 -8.43 10.04
C TYR A 38 1.61 -7.38 11.05
N TRP A 39 2.39 -7.16 12.10
CA TRP A 39 2.12 -6.12 13.08
C TRP A 39 1.98 -4.74 12.41
N LYS A 40 2.89 -4.39 11.50
CA LYS A 40 2.82 -3.15 10.73
C LYS A 40 1.55 -3.10 9.86
N LEU A 41 1.20 -4.18 9.16
CA LEU A 41 0.01 -4.27 8.29
C LEU A 41 -1.29 -4.08 9.09
N TYR A 42 -1.37 -4.64 10.29
CA TYR A 42 -2.57 -4.57 11.13
C TYR A 42 -2.68 -3.27 11.94
N ASN A 43 -1.55 -2.62 12.25
CA ASN A 43 -1.53 -1.43 13.10
C ASN A 43 -1.34 -0.11 12.34
N TYR A 44 -0.80 -0.13 11.12
CA TYR A 44 -0.73 1.09 10.30
C TYR A 44 -2.05 1.34 9.59
N THR A 45 -2.66 2.47 9.93
CA THR A 45 -3.71 3.05 9.09
C THR A 45 -3.10 3.59 7.80
N GLU A 46 -3.88 3.60 6.72
CA GLU A 46 -3.47 4.17 5.44
C GLU A 46 -3.01 5.65 5.60
N LEU A 47 -3.64 6.40 6.50
CA LEU A 47 -3.22 7.76 6.84
C LEU A 47 -1.79 7.82 7.40
N ALA A 48 -1.47 6.93 8.34
CA ALA A 48 -0.13 6.86 8.91
C ALA A 48 0.91 6.47 7.85
N ALA A 49 0.54 5.58 6.92
CA ALA A 49 1.41 5.21 5.80
C ALA A 49 1.73 6.43 4.92
N TYR A 50 0.72 7.21 4.52
CA TYR A 50 0.95 8.45 3.77
C TYR A 50 1.81 9.46 4.55
N GLN A 51 1.56 9.63 5.85
CA GLN A 51 2.35 10.53 6.69
C GLN A 51 3.83 10.13 6.76
N LEU A 52 4.12 8.83 6.86
CA LEU A 52 5.49 8.31 6.82
C LEU A 52 6.16 8.56 5.47
N LEU A 53 5.40 8.42 4.37
CA LEU A 53 5.89 8.58 3.01
C LEU A 53 5.94 10.04 2.51
N TYR A 54 5.85 11.03 3.40
CA TYR A 54 5.77 12.45 3.00
C TYR A 54 6.91 12.92 2.08
N ARG A 55 8.10 12.30 2.17
CA ARG A 55 9.28 12.66 1.35
C ARG A 55 9.17 12.21 -0.10
N VAL A 56 8.43 11.14 -0.37
CA VAL A 56 8.28 10.57 -1.71
C VAL A 56 6.97 11.02 -2.40
N GLN A 57 6.09 11.70 -1.66
CA GLN A 57 4.87 12.31 -2.16
C GLN A 57 5.14 13.40 -3.22
N GLY A 58 4.29 13.46 -4.24
CA GLY A 58 4.36 14.40 -5.35
C GLY A 58 5.41 14.08 -6.40
N ARG A 59 6.18 13.00 -6.21
CA ARG A 59 7.14 12.49 -7.19
C ARG A 59 6.87 11.04 -7.56
N TYR A 60 6.67 10.19 -6.56
CA TYR A 60 6.47 8.74 -6.76
C TYR A 60 5.08 8.26 -6.32
N ILE A 61 4.49 8.94 -5.34
CA ILE A 61 3.11 8.70 -4.90
C ILE A 61 2.34 10.04 -4.86
N PRO A 62 1.01 10.06 -5.00
CA PRO A 62 0.22 11.28 -4.88
C PRO A 62 0.42 11.99 -3.53
N ARG A 63 0.43 13.32 -3.52
CA ARG A 63 0.43 14.08 -2.25
C ARG A 63 -0.87 13.87 -1.49
N LEU A 64 -0.76 13.64 -0.18
CA LEU A 64 -1.87 13.69 0.75
C LEU A 64 -2.09 15.12 1.21
N TRP A 65 -3.28 15.67 0.97
CA TRP A 65 -3.67 16.99 1.48
C TRP A 65 -4.39 16.91 2.82
N GLY A 66 -5.02 15.78 3.11
CA GLY A 66 -5.64 15.51 4.40
C GLY A 66 -6.75 14.47 4.33
N THR A 67 -7.47 14.34 5.44
CA THR A 67 -8.69 13.53 5.53
C THR A 67 -9.92 14.37 5.29
N VAL A 68 -10.94 13.76 4.68
CA VAL A 68 -12.25 14.38 4.45
C VAL A 68 -13.34 13.55 5.11
N ARG A 69 -14.40 14.23 5.56
CA ARG A 69 -15.63 13.62 6.08
C ARG A 69 -16.79 14.09 5.23
N LEU A 70 -17.30 13.21 4.36
CA LEU A 70 -18.41 13.50 3.47
C LEU A 70 -19.70 12.99 4.11
N ARG A 71 -20.63 13.88 4.43
CA ARG A 71 -21.93 13.47 4.96
C ARG A 71 -22.75 12.76 3.89
N ILE A 72 -23.31 11.62 4.26
CA ILE A 72 -24.33 10.93 3.47
C ILE A 72 -25.67 11.50 3.92
N THR A 73 -26.45 12.01 2.98
CA THR A 73 -27.84 12.39 3.22
C THR A 73 -28.74 11.32 2.63
N SER A 74 -29.60 10.72 3.45
CA SER A 74 -30.72 9.89 2.97
C SER A 74 -31.99 10.74 3.02
N GLU A 75 -32.68 10.83 1.89
CA GLU A 75 -33.93 11.60 1.78
C GLU A 75 -35.10 10.90 2.50
N SER A 76 -35.04 9.58 2.68
CA SER A 76 -36.14 8.78 3.22
C SER A 76 -36.06 8.53 4.72
N THR A 77 -34.86 8.54 5.30
CA THR A 77 -34.64 8.15 6.71
C THR A 77 -33.42 8.87 7.29
N PRO A 78 -33.54 9.56 8.45
CA PRO A 78 -32.39 10.13 9.12
C PRO A 78 -31.35 9.05 9.45
N LEU A 79 -30.12 9.23 8.96
CA LEU A 79 -29.02 8.33 9.30
C LEU A 79 -28.52 8.63 10.71
N HIS A 80 -27.99 7.59 11.36
CA HIS A 80 -27.40 7.74 12.68
C HIS A 80 -26.09 8.56 12.59
N PRO A 81 -25.79 9.49 13.52
CA PRO A 81 -24.61 10.37 13.45
C PRO A 81 -23.22 9.69 13.38
N ILE A 82 -23.17 8.39 13.67
CA ILE A 82 -21.95 7.57 13.56
C ILE A 82 -21.77 7.03 12.13
N THR A 83 -22.87 6.84 11.39
CA THR A 83 -22.89 6.27 10.04
C THR A 83 -23.34 7.27 8.97
N ASP A 84 -23.61 8.52 9.36
CA ASP A 84 -24.04 9.61 8.48
C ASP A 84 -22.92 10.19 7.61
N PHE A 85 -21.76 9.53 7.55
CA PHE A 85 -20.62 10.01 6.82
C PHE A 85 -19.71 8.90 6.30
N VAL A 86 -19.01 9.22 5.21
CA VAL A 86 -17.87 8.46 4.71
C VAL A 86 -16.61 9.25 5.01
N GLN A 87 -15.61 8.55 5.54
CA GLN A 87 -14.26 9.09 5.67
C GLN A 87 -13.46 8.80 4.41
N GLY A 88 -12.66 9.74 3.96
CA GLY A 88 -11.80 9.56 2.79
C GLY A 88 -10.53 10.38 2.86
N PHE A 89 -9.71 10.28 1.82
CA PHE A 89 -8.49 11.07 1.63
C PHE A 89 -8.66 12.09 0.51
N ALA A 90 -8.15 13.29 0.74
CA ALA A 90 -7.92 14.26 -0.31
C ALA A 90 -6.49 14.04 -0.84
N LEU A 91 -6.39 13.45 -2.03
CA LEU A 91 -5.13 13.15 -2.69
C LEU A 91 -4.93 14.07 -3.90
N GLU A 92 -3.67 14.28 -4.27
CA GLU A 92 -3.29 14.93 -5.51
C GLU A 92 -3.92 14.24 -6.72
N TYR A 93 -4.53 15.05 -7.58
CA TYR A 93 -5.04 14.57 -8.85
C TYR A 93 -3.89 14.38 -9.84
N ILE A 94 -3.69 13.13 -10.30
CA ILE A 94 -2.72 12.79 -11.33
C ILE A 94 -3.43 12.81 -12.69
N PRO A 95 -3.13 13.78 -13.57
CA PRO A 95 -3.76 13.85 -14.88
C PRO A 95 -3.28 12.70 -15.77
N GLY A 96 -4.21 12.01 -16.44
CA GLY A 96 -3.88 11.01 -17.43
C GLY A 96 -4.76 9.78 -17.37
N ILE A 97 -4.35 8.77 -18.13
CA ILE A 97 -5.02 7.47 -18.21
C ILE A 97 -4.20 6.49 -17.38
N CYS A 98 -4.89 5.75 -16.51
CA CYS A 98 -4.32 4.64 -15.76
C CYS A 98 -3.71 3.60 -16.72
N MET A 99 -2.54 3.05 -16.37
CA MET A 99 -1.83 2.08 -17.20
C MET A 99 -2.65 0.82 -17.52
N GLU A 100 -3.61 0.44 -16.67
CA GLU A 100 -4.52 -0.69 -16.93
C GLU A 100 -5.33 -0.53 -18.23
N LYS A 101 -5.56 0.70 -18.68
CA LYS A 101 -6.32 1.00 -19.90
C LYS A 101 -5.45 1.11 -21.15
N LEU A 102 -4.14 0.87 -21.05
CA LEU A 102 -3.19 1.05 -22.15
C LEU A 102 -2.68 -0.31 -22.64
N ILE A 103 -2.50 -0.43 -23.96
CA ILE A 103 -1.92 -1.57 -24.63
C ILE A 103 -0.48 -1.23 -25.06
N PRO A 104 0.56 -1.82 -24.46
CA PRO A 104 1.94 -1.60 -24.87
C PRO A 104 2.18 -1.97 -26.34
N GLY A 105 2.87 -1.10 -27.06
CA GLY A 105 3.13 -1.24 -28.50
C GLY A 105 2.00 -0.75 -29.41
N VAL A 106 0.83 -0.42 -28.85
CA VAL A 106 -0.30 0.17 -29.58
C VAL A 106 -0.56 1.60 -29.07
N ASP A 107 -0.88 1.74 -27.79
CA ASP A 107 -1.21 3.04 -27.18
C ASP A 107 0.04 3.77 -26.67
N ILE A 108 1.07 3.01 -26.30
CA ILE A 108 2.37 3.53 -25.85
C ILE A 108 3.51 2.83 -26.57
N SER A 109 4.58 3.56 -26.85
CA SER A 109 5.78 2.95 -27.44
C SER A 109 6.47 2.04 -26.42
N ARG A 110 7.25 1.07 -26.92
CA ARG A 110 8.07 0.21 -26.04
C ARG A 110 9.05 1.02 -25.19
N GLN A 111 9.68 2.03 -25.77
CA GLN A 111 10.61 2.91 -25.06
C GLN A 111 9.92 3.66 -23.92
N GLU A 112 8.68 4.09 -24.14
CA GLU A 112 7.89 4.78 -23.12
C GLU A 112 7.45 3.82 -22.00
N ALA A 113 7.05 2.59 -22.36
CA ALA A 113 6.75 1.56 -21.37
C ALA A 113 7.97 1.20 -20.50
N GLU A 114 9.17 1.13 -21.09
CA GLU A 114 10.43 0.91 -20.38
C GLU A 114 10.76 2.09 -19.46
N ARG A 115 10.55 3.34 -19.92
CA ARG A 115 10.71 4.55 -19.10
C ARG A 115 9.80 4.53 -17.88
N ILE A 116 8.51 4.23 -18.06
CA ILE A 116 7.52 4.13 -16.98
C ILE A 116 7.91 3.01 -16.00
N SER A 117 8.31 1.84 -16.51
CA SER A 117 8.73 0.71 -15.67
C SER A 117 9.93 1.08 -14.79
N ASN A 118 10.91 1.81 -15.33
CA ASN A 118 12.05 2.30 -14.56
C ASN A 118 11.62 3.29 -13.47
N GLN A 119 10.68 4.20 -13.76
CA GLN A 119 10.16 5.14 -12.77
C GLN A 119 9.40 4.44 -11.64
N VAL A 120 8.61 3.40 -11.95
CA VAL A 120 7.95 2.56 -10.94
C VAL A 120 8.99 1.89 -10.04
N LEU A 121 10.03 1.30 -10.63
CA LEU A 121 11.11 0.67 -9.85
C LEU A 121 11.85 1.65 -8.95
N GLU A 122 12.11 2.88 -9.43
CA GLU A 122 12.68 3.95 -8.61
C GLU A 122 11.76 4.33 -7.44
N GLY A 123 10.45 4.45 -7.70
CA GLY A 123 9.46 4.77 -6.67
C GLY A 123 9.34 3.69 -5.60
N LEU A 124 9.40 2.42 -6.00
CA LEU A 124 9.40 1.28 -5.07
C LEU A 124 10.65 1.30 -4.17
N ARG A 125 11.84 1.53 -4.73
CA ARG A 125 13.09 1.65 -3.95
C ARG A 125 13.07 2.86 -3.01
N ALA A 126 12.53 3.98 -3.45
CA ALA A 126 12.40 5.17 -2.62
C ALA A 126 11.43 4.93 -1.45
N THR A 127 10.34 4.21 -1.69
CA THR A 127 9.36 3.82 -0.65
C THR A 127 9.98 2.84 0.34
N GLU A 128 10.70 1.83 -0.15
CA GLU A 128 11.45 0.86 0.66
C GLU A 128 12.47 1.55 1.57
N ALA A 129 13.19 2.57 1.05
CA ALA A 129 14.19 3.31 1.82
C ALA A 129 13.61 4.12 2.99
N GLU A 130 12.32 4.46 2.98
CA GLU A 130 11.65 5.07 4.13
C GLU A 130 11.36 4.05 5.26
N ASN A 131 11.76 2.77 5.09
CA ASN A 131 11.84 1.69 6.09
C ASN A 131 10.55 1.37 6.89
N CYS A 132 9.41 1.93 6.50
CA CYS A 132 8.18 1.88 7.29
C CYS A 132 6.94 1.40 6.54
N VAL A 133 6.97 1.29 5.21
CA VAL A 133 5.79 0.95 4.41
C VAL A 133 6.17 0.02 3.26
N LEU A 134 5.50 -1.13 3.15
CA LEU A 134 5.51 -1.96 1.94
C LEU A 134 4.23 -1.69 1.15
N HIS A 135 4.38 -1.48 -0.16
CA HIS A 135 3.23 -1.39 -1.05
C HIS A 135 2.65 -2.79 -1.25
N ASN A 136 1.61 -3.14 -0.50
CA ASN A 136 1.01 -4.48 -0.56
C ASN A 136 0.11 -4.71 -1.80
N ASP A 137 -0.19 -3.64 -2.55
CA ASP A 137 -1.13 -3.69 -3.67
C ASP A 137 -0.51 -3.17 -4.99
N ILE A 138 0.63 -3.73 -5.38
CA ILE A 138 1.30 -3.36 -6.64
C ILE A 138 0.53 -3.98 -7.81
N HIS A 139 -0.26 -3.16 -8.51
CA HIS A 139 -0.89 -3.53 -9.78
C HIS A 139 -0.93 -2.35 -10.75
N VAL A 140 -1.12 -2.63 -12.04
CA VAL A 140 -1.11 -1.64 -13.12
C VAL A 140 -2.19 -0.56 -12.99
N GLY A 141 -3.24 -0.84 -12.24
CA GLY A 141 -4.33 0.10 -11.91
C GLY A 141 -3.87 1.27 -11.02
N ASN A 142 -2.85 1.03 -10.20
CA ASN A 142 -2.29 2.01 -9.27
C ASN A 142 -1.12 2.81 -9.87
N VAL A 143 -0.82 2.62 -11.16
CA VAL A 143 0.23 3.35 -11.87
C VAL A 143 -0.40 4.39 -12.80
N GLY A 144 -0.14 5.67 -12.49
CA GLY A 144 -0.47 6.81 -13.35
C GLY A 144 0.79 7.39 -14.01
N PRO A 145 0.66 8.07 -15.16
CA PRO A 145 1.76 8.83 -15.72
C PRO A 145 2.16 9.93 -14.73
N ALA A 146 3.45 10.01 -14.39
CA ALA A 146 3.96 11.10 -13.58
C ALA A 146 3.69 12.42 -14.31
N GLY A 147 2.97 13.34 -13.67
CA GLY A 147 2.81 14.71 -14.16
C GLY A 147 4.17 15.34 -14.38
N GLY A 148 4.39 15.90 -15.57
CA GLY A 148 5.61 16.62 -15.95
C GLY A 148 5.77 17.95 -15.21
#